data_AF-A0A1V1PQ97-F1
#
_entry.id   AF-A0A1V1PQ97-F1
#
_cell.length_a   1.000
_cell.length_b   1.000
_cell.length_c   1.000
_cell.angle_alpha   90.00
_cell.angle_beta   90.00
_cell.angle_gamma   90.00
#
_symmetry.space_group_name_H-M   'P 1'
#
loop_
_entity.id
_entity.type
_entity.pdbx_description
1 polymer ?
#
loop_
_entity_poly.entity_id
_entity_poly.type
_entity_poly.pdbx_seq_one_letter_code
_entity_poly.pdbx_strand_id
1 'polypeptide(L)'
;MTKQATIIAGLGALIAATTLISSALADPPPAPMMLSQTSILAASLQSTVRGVPVNELPREGQCRIWYDELPANVQPAASDCEHAHWVAQRWGGRVISSTAEEADYEGRNDFTGVPASALPRPGYCRVWLDTLPAHRQAAESDCRAARTVADRVGGRVIHIPL
;
A
#
# COMPACT_ATOMS: atom_id res chain seq x y z
N MET A 1 8.47 13.37 -49.61
CA MET A 1 7.07 13.34 -50.07
C MET A 1 6.18 13.16 -48.83
N THR A 2 5.94 14.24 -48.08
CA THR A 2 4.65 14.96 -48.02
C THR A 2 3.45 14.10 -47.61
N LYS A 3 3.01 14.24 -46.36
CA LYS A 3 1.74 14.92 -46.04
C LYS A 3 1.60 15.19 -44.54
N GLN A 4 1.50 16.47 -44.22
CA GLN A 4 0.97 17.00 -42.96
C GLN A 4 -0.53 16.72 -42.85
N ALA A 5 -1.04 16.59 -41.63
CA ALA A 5 -2.43 16.93 -41.31
C ALA A 5 -2.54 17.37 -39.84
N THR A 6 -2.78 18.66 -39.69
CA THR A 6 -3.09 19.42 -38.46
C THR A 6 -4.61 19.36 -38.20
N ILE A 7 -5.05 20.03 -37.11
CA ILE A 7 -6.43 20.50 -36.79
C ILE A 7 -7.20 19.39 -36.01
N ILE A 8 -7.82 19.60 -34.83
CA ILE A 8 -8.79 20.63 -34.43
C ILE A 8 -8.77 20.87 -32.91
N ALA A 9 -8.77 22.15 -32.55
CA ALA A 9 -9.04 22.69 -31.23
C ALA A 9 -10.53 22.54 -30.86
N GLY A 10 -10.80 22.14 -29.62
CA GLY A 10 -12.15 22.11 -29.04
C GLY A 10 -12.17 22.83 -27.70
N LEU A 11 -12.29 24.16 -27.74
CA LEU A 11 -12.65 24.98 -26.59
C LEU A 11 -14.16 24.76 -26.32
N GLY A 12 -14.49 24.20 -25.16
CA GLY A 12 -15.86 24.05 -24.70
C GLY A 12 -15.99 24.53 -23.26
N ALA A 13 -16.02 25.85 -23.07
CA ALA A 13 -16.43 26.45 -21.81
C ALA A 13 -17.96 26.46 -21.74
N LEU A 14 -18.53 25.88 -20.69
CA LEU A 14 -19.93 26.12 -20.33
C LEU A 14 -20.01 26.42 -18.84
N ILE A 15 -20.16 27.72 -18.58
CA ILE A 15 -20.39 28.33 -17.29
C ILE A 15 -21.88 28.14 -16.98
N ALA A 16 -22.20 27.33 -15.98
CA ALA A 16 -23.56 27.28 -15.42
C ALA A 16 -23.59 28.14 -14.16
N ALA A 17 -24.28 29.27 -14.27
CA ALA A 17 -24.52 30.21 -13.20
C ALA A 17 -25.79 29.86 -12.41
N THR A 18 -25.85 30.39 -11.18
CA THR A 18 -27.05 30.76 -10.40
C THR A 18 -27.96 29.65 -9.86
N THR A 19 -28.04 29.53 -8.54
CA THR A 19 -29.05 30.24 -7.73
C THR A 19 -28.72 30.13 -6.24
N LEU A 20 -28.67 31.28 -5.58
CA LEU A 20 -28.52 31.43 -4.13
C LEU A 20 -29.91 31.32 -3.50
N ILE A 21 -30.13 30.33 -2.64
CA ILE A 21 -31.31 30.28 -1.76
C ILE A 21 -30.83 30.69 -0.37
N SER A 22 -31.03 31.98 -0.05
CA SER A 22 -30.92 32.49 1.31
C SER A 22 -32.10 32.00 2.13
N SER A 23 -31.86 31.07 3.05
CA SER A 23 -32.81 30.71 4.11
C SER A 23 -32.40 31.43 5.38
N ALA A 24 -33.25 32.35 5.82
CA ALA A 24 -33.09 33.11 7.04
C ALA A 24 -33.65 32.32 8.25
N LEU A 25 -32.84 32.30 9.31
CA LEU A 25 -33.21 32.36 10.73
C LEU A 25 -34.04 31.21 11.33
N ALA A 26 -33.35 30.36 12.10
CA ALA A 26 -33.74 30.05 13.46
C ALA A 26 -32.44 29.87 14.27
N ASP A 27 -32.17 30.80 15.18
CA ASP A 27 -31.07 30.70 16.14
C ASP A 27 -31.45 29.62 17.18
N PRO A 28 -30.77 28.48 17.24
CA PRO A 28 -31.03 27.50 18.28
C PRO A 28 -30.52 28.03 19.64
N PRO A 29 -31.23 27.74 20.75
CA PRO A 29 -30.75 28.10 22.08
C PRO A 29 -29.36 27.49 22.33
N PRO A 30 -28.47 28.15 23.11
CA PRO A 30 -27.18 27.60 23.44
C PRO A 30 -27.39 26.27 24.17
N ALA A 31 -27.10 25.18 23.48
CA ALA A 31 -27.06 23.86 24.09
C ALA A 31 -26.02 23.91 25.23
N PRO A 32 -26.30 23.25 26.38
CA PRO A 32 -25.30 23.10 27.42
C PRO A 32 -24.05 22.50 26.80
N MET A 33 -22.89 23.12 27.07
CA MET A 33 -21.57 22.61 26.75
C MET A 33 -21.35 21.27 27.48
N MET A 34 -21.97 20.20 26.97
CA MET A 34 -21.60 18.84 27.27
C MET A 34 -20.27 18.63 26.57
N LEU A 35 -19.19 18.88 27.32
CA LEU A 35 -17.85 18.44 26.98
C LEU A 35 -17.94 17.02 26.42
N SER A 36 -17.65 16.87 25.12
CA SER A 36 -17.52 15.59 24.42
C SER A 36 -16.51 14.71 25.12
N GLN A 37 -16.97 13.91 26.09
CA GLN A 37 -16.18 12.87 26.75
C GLN A 37 -15.86 11.70 25.82
N THR A 38 -16.41 11.68 24.60
CA THR A 38 -16.14 10.68 23.55
C THR A 38 -14.75 10.78 22.93
N SER A 39 -14.01 11.87 23.12
CA SER A 39 -12.68 12.04 22.52
C SER A 39 -11.54 11.33 23.26
N ILE A 40 -11.74 10.89 24.50
CA ILE A 40 -10.66 10.29 25.31
C ILE A 40 -10.40 8.81 24.97
N LEU A 41 -11.38 8.10 24.40
CA LEU A 41 -11.19 6.70 23.99
C LEU A 41 -10.51 6.53 22.63
N ALA A 42 -10.59 7.54 21.75
CA ALA A 42 -9.93 7.50 20.44
C ALA A 42 -8.42 7.81 20.49
N ALA A 43 -7.96 8.45 21.57
CA ALA A 43 -6.56 8.85 21.71
C ALA A 43 -5.60 7.70 22.08
N SER A 44 -6.11 6.53 22.48
CA SER A 44 -5.28 5.42 22.98
C SER A 44 -5.03 4.29 21.95
N LEU A 45 -5.48 4.45 20.70
CA LEU A 45 -5.25 3.47 19.63
C LEU A 45 -4.13 3.90 18.67
N GLN A 46 -3.21 4.73 19.16
CA GLN A 46 -2.00 5.01 18.40
C GLN A 46 -1.09 3.78 18.48
N SER A 47 -0.84 3.19 17.32
CA SER A 47 0.16 2.12 17.21
C SER A 47 1.49 2.60 17.77
N THR A 48 2.16 1.73 18.51
CA THR A 48 3.51 2.00 19.03
C THR A 48 4.55 1.99 17.91
N VAL A 49 4.23 1.39 16.77
CA VAL A 49 5.09 1.30 15.59
C VAL A 49 4.63 2.28 14.52
N ARG A 50 5.53 3.17 14.10
CA ARG A 50 5.23 4.22 13.12
C ARG A 50 4.71 3.62 11.80
N GLY A 51 3.57 4.13 11.32
CA GLY A 51 3.01 3.76 10.01
C GLY A 51 2.28 2.41 9.97
N VAL A 52 2.25 1.66 11.09
CA VAL A 52 1.58 0.36 11.18
C VAL A 52 0.27 0.54 11.95
N PRO A 53 -0.90 0.12 11.45
CA PRO A 53 -2.14 0.14 12.22
C PRO A 53 -2.09 -0.78 13.44
N VAL A 54 -2.73 -0.38 14.55
CA VAL A 54 -2.72 -1.17 15.81
C VAL A 54 -3.29 -2.58 15.64
N ASN A 55 -4.26 -2.77 14.74
CA ASN A 55 -4.86 -4.07 14.44
C ASN A 55 -3.99 -4.94 13.51
N GLU A 56 -2.87 -4.43 13.03
CA GLU A 56 -1.90 -5.14 12.20
C GLU A 56 -0.62 -5.52 12.96
N LEU A 57 -0.49 -5.08 14.21
CA LEU A 57 0.61 -5.49 15.06
C LEU A 57 0.53 -7.00 15.35
N PRO A 58 1.66 -7.73 15.26
CA PRO A 58 1.73 -9.14 15.65
C PRO A 58 1.35 -9.37 17.11
N ARG A 59 1.08 -10.62 17.48
CA ARG A 59 0.96 -11.02 18.88
C ARG A 59 2.34 -11.01 19.55
N GLU A 60 2.34 -10.96 20.88
CA GLU A 60 3.57 -11.12 21.66
C GLU A 60 4.30 -12.43 21.28
N GLY A 61 5.62 -12.33 21.08
CA GLY A 61 6.46 -13.44 20.62
C GLY A 61 6.40 -13.73 19.11
N GLN A 62 5.60 -12.99 18.34
CA GLN A 62 5.60 -13.03 16.88
C GLN A 62 6.18 -11.75 16.29
N CYS A 63 6.71 -11.85 15.08
CA CYS A 63 7.10 -10.70 14.29
C CYS A 63 6.41 -10.75 12.92
N ARG A 64 6.33 -9.61 12.24
CA ARG A 64 5.83 -9.50 10.88
C ARG A 64 6.79 -8.64 10.07
N ILE A 65 6.92 -8.95 8.79
CA ILE A 65 7.60 -8.07 7.84
C ILE A 65 6.57 -7.06 7.34
N TRP A 66 6.89 -5.78 7.45
CA TRP A 66 6.05 -4.68 7.04
C TRP A 66 6.70 -3.93 5.88
N TYR A 67 5.95 -3.78 4.79
CA TYR A 67 6.34 -2.98 3.63
C TYR A 67 5.53 -1.70 3.58
N ASP A 68 6.17 -0.54 3.64
CA ASP A 68 5.46 0.75 3.71
C ASP A 68 4.73 1.10 2.41
N GLU A 69 5.14 0.51 1.29
CA GLU A 69 4.51 0.68 -0.01
C GLU A 69 3.24 -0.18 -0.19
N LEU A 70 3.01 -1.13 0.71
CA LEU A 70 1.90 -2.07 0.61
C LEU A 70 0.75 -1.72 1.56
N PRO A 71 -0.52 -1.87 1.12
CA PRO A 71 -1.64 -1.73 2.03
C PRO A 71 -1.69 -2.89 3.04
N ALA A 72 -2.26 -2.63 4.22
CA ALA A 72 -2.33 -3.59 5.33
C ALA A 72 -2.86 -4.98 4.93
N ASN A 73 -3.87 -5.03 4.05
CA ASN A 73 -4.55 -6.26 3.66
C ASN A 73 -3.75 -7.17 2.69
N VAL A 74 -2.57 -6.74 2.24
CA VAL A 74 -1.67 -7.56 1.40
C VAL A 74 -0.30 -7.77 2.04
N GLN A 75 -0.14 -7.37 3.30
CA GLN A 75 1.08 -7.60 4.05
C GLN A 75 1.30 -9.10 4.30
N PRO A 76 2.55 -9.55 4.44
CA PRO A 76 2.86 -10.90 4.88
C PRO A 76 2.20 -11.25 6.22
N ALA A 77 1.95 -12.54 6.45
CA ALA A 77 1.48 -12.98 7.75
C ALA A 77 2.54 -12.75 8.85
N ALA A 78 2.10 -12.72 10.10
CA ALA A 78 3.03 -12.78 11.22
C ALA A 78 3.63 -14.19 11.32
N SER A 79 4.92 -14.29 11.63
CA SER A 79 5.68 -15.51 11.81
C SER A 79 6.53 -15.42 13.09
N ASP A 80 7.36 -16.42 13.38
CA ASP A 80 8.36 -16.30 14.42
C ASP A 80 9.42 -15.25 14.03
N CYS A 81 10.01 -14.60 15.03
CA CYS A 81 10.92 -13.49 14.79
C CYS A 81 12.19 -13.90 14.05
N GLU A 82 12.76 -15.07 14.34
CA GLU A 82 13.95 -15.56 13.65
C GLU A 82 13.66 -15.74 12.14
N HIS A 83 12.52 -16.34 11.80
CA HIS A 83 12.07 -16.48 10.42
C HIS A 83 11.84 -15.13 9.74
N ALA A 84 11.16 -14.19 10.42
CA ALA A 84 10.91 -12.86 9.87
C ALA A 84 12.22 -12.13 9.55
N HIS A 85 13.21 -12.15 10.46
CA HIS A 85 14.54 -11.58 10.21
C HIS A 85 15.25 -12.28 9.04
N TRP A 86 15.24 -13.60 9.00
CA TRP A 86 15.89 -14.37 7.92
C TRP A 86 15.29 -14.06 6.53
N VAL A 87 13.96 -13.92 6.44
CA VAL A 87 13.28 -13.55 5.20
C VAL A 87 13.58 -12.08 4.82
N ALA A 88 13.48 -11.16 5.78
CA ALA A 88 13.68 -9.73 5.55
C ALA A 88 15.12 -9.39 5.10
N GLN A 89 16.14 -10.10 5.59
CA GLN A 89 17.52 -9.93 5.09
C GLN A 89 17.65 -10.16 3.57
N ARG A 90 16.77 -10.96 2.97
CA ARG A 90 16.80 -11.27 1.54
C ARG A 90 15.88 -10.36 0.72
N TRP A 91 14.70 -10.08 1.26
CA TRP A 91 13.61 -9.45 0.52
C TRP A 91 13.27 -8.04 1.00
N GLY A 92 13.89 -7.59 2.08
CA GLY A 92 13.74 -6.25 2.65
C GLY A 92 12.49 -6.11 3.49
N GLY A 93 12.23 -4.87 3.90
CA GLY A 93 11.09 -4.47 4.73
C GLY A 93 11.46 -4.36 6.21
N ARG A 94 10.57 -3.74 6.97
CA ARG A 94 10.72 -3.54 8.41
C ARG A 94 10.25 -4.79 9.15
N VAL A 95 11.04 -5.30 10.07
CA VAL A 95 10.60 -6.35 11.00
C VAL A 95 9.97 -5.65 12.20
N ILE A 96 8.68 -5.91 12.43
CA ILE A 96 7.90 -5.31 13.51
C ILE A 96 7.43 -6.39 14.49
N SER A 97 7.41 -6.05 15.78
CA SER A 97 6.84 -6.85 16.87
C SER A 97 5.54 -6.21 17.38
N SER A 98 4.97 -6.76 18.45
CA SER A 98 3.76 -6.22 19.09
C SER A 98 3.97 -4.81 19.68
N THR A 99 5.21 -4.39 19.93
CA THR A 99 5.50 -3.13 20.62
C THR A 99 6.50 -2.23 19.92
N ALA A 100 7.35 -2.76 19.03
CA ALA A 100 8.43 -2.00 18.42
C ALA A 100 8.71 -2.41 16.96
N GLU A 101 9.47 -1.56 16.28
CA GLU A 101 10.24 -1.95 15.10
C GLU A 101 11.56 -2.55 15.57
N GLU A 102 11.84 -3.78 15.17
CA GLU A 102 13.02 -4.55 15.60
C GLU A 102 14.21 -4.32 14.66
N ALA A 103 13.93 -4.16 13.36
CA ALA A 103 14.93 -3.92 12.33
C ALA A 103 14.31 -3.35 11.05
N ASP A 104 15.13 -2.68 10.24
CA ASP A 104 14.81 -2.29 8.87
C ASP A 104 15.87 -2.87 7.93
N TYR A 105 15.42 -3.55 6.87
CA TYR A 105 16.29 -4.21 5.90
C TYR A 105 16.05 -3.66 4.50
N GLU A 106 17.14 -3.23 3.87
CA GLU A 106 17.18 -3.08 2.43
C GLU A 106 17.20 -4.47 1.77
N GLY A 107 16.36 -4.69 0.78
CA GLY A 107 16.31 -5.99 0.11
C GLY A 107 15.82 -5.93 -1.33
N ARG A 108 15.57 -7.12 -1.88
CA ARG A 108 15.31 -7.27 -3.32
C ARG A 108 13.89 -6.93 -3.75
N ASN A 109 12.92 -6.86 -2.84
CA ASN A 109 11.60 -6.42 -3.22
C ASN A 109 11.63 -4.93 -3.54
N ASP A 110 11.07 -4.59 -4.69
CA ASP A 110 10.81 -3.23 -5.09
C ASP A 110 9.39 -3.19 -5.65
N PHE A 111 8.46 -2.63 -4.87
CA PHE A 111 7.04 -2.54 -5.23
C PHE A 111 6.70 -1.29 -6.06
N THR A 112 7.70 -0.48 -6.44
CA THR A 112 7.49 0.76 -7.19
C THR A 112 6.66 0.48 -8.44
N GLY A 113 5.53 1.17 -8.61
CA GLY A 113 4.66 1.01 -9.78
C GLY A 113 3.90 -0.32 -9.89
N VAL A 114 3.98 -1.20 -8.88
CA VAL A 114 3.22 -2.45 -8.83
C VAL A 114 1.89 -2.19 -8.11
N PRO A 115 0.73 -2.27 -8.80
CA PRO A 115 -0.55 -2.09 -8.13
C PRO A 115 -0.84 -3.29 -7.20
N ALA A 116 -1.51 -3.03 -6.08
CA ALA A 116 -1.83 -4.07 -5.08
C ALA A 116 -2.59 -5.27 -5.68
N SER A 117 -3.45 -5.04 -6.69
CA SER A 117 -4.18 -6.09 -7.40
C SER A 117 -3.31 -7.00 -8.29
N ALA A 118 -2.05 -6.62 -8.53
CA ALA A 118 -1.11 -7.39 -9.34
C ALA A 118 0.04 -7.99 -8.53
N LEU A 119 0.03 -7.83 -7.21
CA LEU A 119 0.93 -8.55 -6.31
C LEU A 119 0.68 -10.06 -6.41
N PRO A 120 1.72 -10.90 -6.25
CA PRO A 120 1.52 -12.33 -6.12
C PRO A 120 0.83 -12.67 -4.80
N ARG A 121 0.22 -13.85 -4.73
CA ARG A 121 -0.24 -14.42 -3.47
C ARG A 121 0.92 -14.62 -2.48
N PRO A 122 0.66 -14.62 -1.16
CA PRO A 122 1.66 -15.00 -0.16
C PRO A 122 2.31 -16.36 -0.48
N GLY A 123 3.63 -16.42 -0.35
CA GLY A 123 4.47 -17.58 -0.69
C GLY A 123 4.81 -17.71 -2.18
N TYR A 124 4.27 -16.86 -3.06
CA TYR A 124 4.56 -16.87 -4.49
C TYR A 124 5.45 -15.70 -4.91
N CYS A 125 5.95 -15.80 -6.14
CA CYS A 125 6.72 -14.75 -6.78
C CYS A 125 6.10 -14.38 -8.13
N ARG A 126 6.35 -13.16 -8.59
CA ARG A 126 5.97 -12.70 -9.93
C ARG A 126 7.09 -11.88 -10.52
N VAL A 127 7.36 -12.06 -11.81
CA VAL A 127 8.24 -11.15 -12.56
C VAL A 127 7.46 -9.91 -12.93
N TRP A 128 8.04 -8.75 -12.63
CA TRP A 128 7.50 -7.46 -12.99
C TRP A 128 8.39 -6.77 -14.01
N LEU A 129 7.79 -6.41 -15.14
CA LEU A 129 8.44 -5.69 -16.23
C LEU A 129 7.91 -4.26 -16.27
N ASP A 130 8.76 -3.26 -16.00
CA ASP A 130 8.34 -1.84 -15.95
C ASP A 130 7.75 -1.33 -17.26
N THR A 131 8.09 -1.96 -18.38
CA THR A 131 7.62 -1.58 -19.71
C THR A 131 6.24 -2.16 -20.04
N LEU A 132 5.69 -3.05 -19.22
CA LEU A 132 4.40 -3.69 -19.46
C LEU A 132 3.32 -3.20 -18.49
N PRO A 133 2.08 -3.00 -18.98
CA PRO A 133 0.95 -2.75 -18.10
C PRO A 133 0.58 -4.01 -17.30
N ALA A 134 -0.03 -3.83 -16.12
CA ALA A 134 -0.35 -4.91 -15.17
C ALA A 134 -1.06 -6.13 -15.79
N HIS A 135 -2.00 -5.93 -16.71
CA HIS A 135 -2.76 -7.01 -17.36
C HIS A 135 -1.95 -7.82 -18.39
N ARG A 136 -0.74 -7.37 -18.75
CA ARG A 136 0.20 -8.09 -19.63
C ARG A 136 1.41 -8.66 -18.88
N GLN A 137 1.43 -8.52 -17.56
CA GLN A 137 2.50 -9.08 -16.74
C GLN A 137 2.44 -10.60 -16.73
N ALA A 138 3.57 -11.23 -16.41
CA ALA A 138 3.62 -12.67 -16.23
C ALA A 138 2.68 -13.09 -15.09
N ALA A 139 2.12 -14.30 -15.21
CA ALA A 139 1.42 -14.92 -14.10
C ALA A 139 2.39 -15.11 -12.92
N GLU A 140 1.83 -15.14 -11.71
CA GLU A 140 2.61 -15.59 -10.55
C GLU A 140 3.05 -17.05 -10.71
N SER A 141 4.19 -17.38 -10.10
CA SER A 141 4.79 -18.72 -10.10
C SER A 141 5.61 -18.89 -8.82
N ASP A 142 6.26 -20.05 -8.66
CA ASP A 142 7.25 -20.19 -7.59
C ASP A 142 8.45 -19.27 -7.82
N CYS A 143 9.19 -18.98 -6.76
CA CYS A 143 10.30 -18.03 -6.80
C CYS A 143 11.50 -18.49 -7.64
N ARG A 144 11.66 -19.79 -7.89
CA ARG A 144 12.71 -20.28 -8.78
C ARG A 144 12.33 -20.02 -10.24
N ALA A 145 11.11 -20.36 -10.62
CA ALA A 145 10.57 -20.10 -11.96
C ALA A 145 10.56 -18.61 -12.29
N ALA A 146 10.06 -17.76 -11.38
CA ALA A 146 10.06 -16.31 -11.55
C ALA A 146 11.47 -15.75 -11.78
N ARG A 147 12.46 -16.18 -10.97
CA ARG A 147 13.87 -15.76 -11.17
C ARG A 147 14.41 -16.20 -12.52
N THR A 148 14.18 -17.45 -12.93
CA THR A 148 14.62 -17.93 -14.26
C THR A 148 14.02 -17.13 -15.40
N VAL A 149 12.75 -16.69 -15.27
CA VAL A 149 12.12 -15.81 -16.25
C VAL A 149 12.77 -14.42 -16.23
N ALA A 150 12.93 -13.82 -15.05
CA ALA A 150 13.56 -12.50 -14.89
C ALA A 150 14.99 -12.48 -15.46
N ASP A 151 15.78 -13.52 -15.22
CA ASP A 151 17.14 -13.66 -15.77
C ASP A 151 17.16 -13.70 -17.31
N ARG A 152 16.08 -14.21 -17.93
CA ARG A 152 15.96 -14.34 -19.39
C ARG A 152 15.43 -13.08 -20.07
N VAL A 153 14.37 -12.47 -19.51
CA VAL A 153 13.65 -11.36 -20.17
C VAL A 153 13.91 -10.01 -19.52
N GLY A 154 14.66 -9.98 -18.42
CA GLY A 154 14.81 -8.82 -17.54
C GLY A 154 13.66 -8.68 -16.54
N GLY A 155 13.68 -7.58 -15.80
CA GLY A 155 12.68 -7.26 -14.79
C GLY A 155 13.10 -7.58 -13.36
N ARG A 156 12.22 -7.25 -12.42
CA ARG A 156 12.39 -7.54 -10.99
C ARG A 156 11.47 -8.65 -10.54
N VAL A 157 11.88 -9.39 -9.51
CA VAL A 157 11.05 -10.43 -8.90
C VAL A 157 10.37 -9.83 -7.68
N ILE A 158 9.05 -9.77 -7.72
CA ILE A 158 8.21 -9.38 -6.60
C ILE A 158 7.86 -10.63 -5.80
N HIS A 159 8.05 -10.58 -4.49
CA HIS A 159 7.74 -11.66 -3.56
C HIS A 159 6.92 -11.15 -2.38
N ILE A 160 5.83 -11.83 -2.06
CA ILE A 160 5.14 -11.66 -0.78
C ILE A 160 5.43 -12.90 0.06
N PRO A 161 6.21 -12.79 1.15
CA PRO A 161 6.42 -13.90 2.08
C PRO A 161 5.12 -14.52 2.61
N LEU A 162 5.18 -15.80 2.97
CA LEU A 162 4.04 -16.55 3.53
C LEU A 162 3.71 -16.06 4.94
#